data_AF-A0A4P5TFU0-F1
#
_entry.id   AF-A0A4P5TFU0-F1
#
_cell.length_a   1.000
_cell.length_b   1.000
_cell.length_c   1.000
_cell.angle_alpha   90.00
_cell.angle_beta   90.00
_cell.angle_gamma   90.00
#
_symmetry.space_group_name_H-M   'P 1'
#
loop_
_entity.id
_entity.type
_entity.pdbx_description
1 polymer ?
#
loop_
_entity_poly.entity_id
_entity_poly.type
_entity_poly.pdbx_seq_one_letter_code
_entity_poly.pdbx_strand_id
1 'polypeptide(L)'
;MSGQCTSVKIETDAFDSTRVIYDKPLNIGGLVTSNFEVEEGNKMVEEAKLLVSYAEKDSIESFFITLALMEWEYQVLEAGENVMLLLENGSILKLNTVEDRGTLDKKTNMRRYEAVCVLPIDLYYALAHFKIDKIRLQYKSGIKRTVSLFIEQQKKFQHIIRCVGEAAGVMPVKP
;
A
#
# COMPACT_ATOMS: atom_id res chain seq x y z
N MET A 1 -7.59 19.47 -14.32
CA MET A 1 -6.81 20.40 -13.47
C MET A 1 -5.78 19.58 -12.73
N SER A 2 -4.51 19.74 -13.12
CA SER A 2 -3.34 19.14 -12.50
C SER A 2 -3.17 19.70 -11.09
N GLY A 3 -3.59 18.95 -10.07
CA GLY A 3 -3.07 19.18 -8.73
C GLY A 3 -1.58 18.87 -8.79
N GLN A 4 -0.72 19.88 -8.67
CA GLN A 4 0.73 19.67 -8.61
C GLN A 4 1.04 18.66 -7.51
N CYS A 5 1.87 17.68 -7.83
CA CYS A 5 2.35 16.64 -6.92
C CYS A 5 3.35 17.19 -5.89
N THR A 6 2.87 18.08 -5.03
CA THR A 6 3.68 18.83 -4.05
C THR A 6 3.94 18.05 -2.76
N SER A 7 3.28 16.91 -2.57
CA SER A 7 3.37 16.08 -1.36
C SER A 7 4.50 15.04 -1.40
N VAL A 8 5.03 14.75 -2.59
CA VAL A 8 6.07 13.74 -2.80
C VAL A 8 7.39 14.19 -2.21
N LYS A 9 8.05 13.28 -1.50
CA LYS A 9 9.39 13.44 -0.97
C LYS A 9 10.38 12.65 -1.81
N ILE A 10 11.59 13.20 -1.94
CA ILE A 10 12.72 12.56 -2.60
C ILE A 10 13.86 12.54 -1.59
N GLU A 11 14.37 11.35 -1.33
CA GLU A 11 15.48 11.11 -0.42
C GLU A 11 16.55 10.28 -1.14
N THR A 12 17.81 10.52 -0.79
CA THR A 12 18.93 9.70 -1.27
C THR A 12 19.59 9.08 -0.05
N ASP A 13 19.65 7.75 -0.02
CA ASP A 13 20.30 7.01 1.05
C ASP A 13 21.82 7.25 1.00
N ALA A 14 22.40 7.65 2.13
CA ALA A 14 23.83 7.98 2.20
C ALA A 14 24.75 6.75 2.21
N PHE A 15 24.26 5.57 2.60
CA PHE A 15 25.05 4.35 2.65
C PHE A 15 25.28 3.77 1.27
N ASP A 16 24.32 3.93 0.37
CA ASP A 16 24.33 3.18 -0.87
C ASP A 16 23.83 3.96 -2.10
N SER A 17 23.57 5.26 -1.92
CA SER A 17 23.14 6.20 -2.96
C SER A 17 21.79 5.85 -3.62
N THR A 18 20.98 4.98 -3.01
CA THR A 18 19.63 4.68 -3.51
C THR A 18 18.76 5.92 -3.43
N ARG A 19 18.15 6.31 -4.55
CA ARG A 19 17.15 7.36 -4.60
C ARG A 19 15.77 6.75 -4.30
N VAL A 20 15.09 7.29 -3.30
CA VAL A 20 13.75 6.87 -2.89
C VAL A 20 12.78 8.03 -3.06
N ILE A 21 11.66 7.76 -3.72
CA ILE A 21 10.58 8.70 -3.96
C ILE A 21 9.32 8.13 -3.34
N TYR A 22 8.63 8.90 -2.50
CA TYR A 22 7.42 8.40 -1.84
C TYR A 22 6.50 9.56 -1.44
N ASP A 23 5.21 9.26 -1.29
CA ASP A 23 4.24 10.20 -0.73
C ASP A 23 3.88 9.81 0.72
N LYS A 24 3.17 10.68 1.44
CA LYS A 24 2.65 10.41 2.77
C LYS A 24 1.73 9.19 2.74
N PRO A 25 1.75 8.35 3.80
CA PRO A 25 0.84 7.23 3.91
C PRO A 25 -0.63 7.66 3.84
N LEU A 26 -1.43 6.93 3.07
CA LEU A 26 -2.88 7.10 2.94
C LEU A 26 -3.61 6.09 3.84
N ASN A 27 -4.49 6.57 4.71
CA ASN A 27 -5.42 5.67 5.42
C ASN A 27 -6.44 5.12 4.40
N ILE A 28 -6.61 3.80 4.38
CA ILE A 28 -7.52 3.08 3.49
C ILE A 28 -8.42 2.15 4.29
N GLY A 29 -9.64 1.92 3.80
CA GLY A 29 -10.65 1.19 4.55
C GLY A 29 -11.36 2.07 5.57
N GLY A 30 -12.02 1.42 6.53
CA GLY A 30 -12.75 2.08 7.60
C GLY A 30 -11.97 2.23 8.90
N LEU A 31 -12.72 2.38 9.99
CA LEU A 31 -12.21 2.21 11.34
C LEU A 31 -12.59 0.82 11.85
N VAL A 32 -11.70 0.21 12.61
CA VAL A 32 -11.90 -1.08 13.28
C VAL A 32 -11.73 -0.93 14.79
N THR A 33 -12.45 -1.75 15.55
CA THR A 33 -12.31 -1.83 17.00
C THR A 33 -11.02 -2.56 17.36
N SER A 34 -10.16 -1.93 18.15
CA SER A 34 -8.97 -2.58 18.69
C SER A 34 -9.28 -3.43 19.93
N ASN A 35 -8.30 -4.21 20.40
CA ASN A 35 -8.40 -5.00 21.64
C ASN A 35 -7.96 -4.19 22.88
N PHE A 36 -7.94 -2.86 22.77
CA PHE A 36 -7.54 -1.96 23.84
C PHE A 36 -8.75 -1.17 24.33
N GLU A 37 -9.13 -1.36 25.59
CA GLU A 37 -10.27 -0.68 26.22
C GLU A 37 -9.89 0.73 26.68
N VAL A 38 -10.79 1.67 26.43
CA VAL A 38 -10.82 3.04 26.98
C VAL A 38 -12.17 3.27 27.66
N GLU A 39 -12.36 4.42 28.33
CA GLU A 39 -13.60 4.72 29.08
C GLU A 39 -14.89 4.59 28.23
N GLU A 40 -14.80 4.82 26.93
CA GLU A 40 -15.92 4.78 25.97
C GLU A 40 -16.08 3.41 25.27
N GLY A 41 -15.33 2.38 25.69
CA GLY A 41 -15.30 1.05 25.09
C GLY A 41 -14.00 0.77 24.33
N ASN A 42 -14.02 -0.16 23.38
CA ASN A 42 -12.81 -0.49 22.61
C ASN A 42 -12.37 0.68 21.74
N LYS A 43 -11.08 1.03 21.82
CA LYS A 43 -10.48 2.11 21.04
C LYS A 43 -10.60 1.82 19.54
N MET A 44 -11.12 2.79 18.79
CA MET A 44 -11.19 2.73 17.33
C MET A 44 -9.85 3.09 16.69
N VAL A 45 -9.45 2.33 15.65
CA VAL A 45 -8.21 2.54 14.91
C VAL A 45 -8.43 2.41 13.41
N GLU A 46 -7.54 3.01 12.63
CA GLU A 46 -7.53 2.86 11.17
C GLU A 46 -7.36 1.40 10.78
N GLU A 47 -8.20 0.91 9.87
CA GLU A 47 -8.16 -0.47 9.39
C GLU A 47 -6.82 -0.80 8.70
N ALA A 48 -6.41 0.08 7.77
CA ALA A 48 -5.17 -0.08 7.05
C ALA A 48 -4.58 1.27 6.60
N LYS A 49 -3.28 1.25 6.32
CA LYS A 49 -2.54 2.35 5.71
C LYS A 49 -1.78 1.85 4.49
N LEU A 50 -1.65 2.71 3.51
CA LEU A 50 -0.99 2.45 2.25
C LEU A 50 0.15 3.44 2.07
N LEU A 51 1.31 2.95 1.64
CA LEU A 51 2.43 3.75 1.16
C LEU A 51 2.76 3.31 -0.27
N VAL A 52 2.97 4.27 -1.16
CA VAL A 52 3.53 4.04 -2.49
C VAL A 52 4.92 4.65 -2.50
N SER A 53 5.89 3.87 -2.95
CA SER A 53 7.25 4.34 -3.14
C SER A 53 7.84 3.84 -4.45
N TYR A 54 8.88 4.53 -4.89
CA TYR A 54 9.74 4.16 -6.00
C TYR A 54 11.18 4.21 -5.50
N ALA A 55 11.95 3.18 -5.78
CA ALA A 55 13.37 3.14 -5.48
C ALA A 55 14.17 2.91 -6.76
N GLU A 56 15.26 3.65 -6.89
CA GLU A 56 16.15 3.64 -8.06
C GLU A 56 17.60 3.60 -7.59
N LYS A 57 18.35 2.64 -8.13
CA LYS A 57 19.80 2.55 -7.99
C LYS A 57 20.39 1.90 -9.23
N ASP A 58 21.33 2.59 -9.87
CA ASP A 58 22.01 2.13 -11.09
C ASP A 58 21.02 1.73 -12.19
N SER A 59 20.86 0.41 -12.44
CA SER A 59 19.96 -0.16 -13.45
C SER A 59 18.72 -0.83 -12.84
N ILE A 60 18.54 -0.74 -11.52
CA ILE A 60 17.42 -1.33 -10.80
C ILE A 60 16.45 -0.22 -10.40
N GLU A 61 15.27 -0.26 -11.00
CA GLU A 61 14.14 0.60 -10.71
C GLU A 61 12.93 -0.25 -10.31
N SER A 62 12.23 0.14 -9.25
CA SER A 62 11.06 -0.61 -8.79
C SER A 62 10.08 0.27 -8.04
N PHE A 63 8.80 0.08 -8.32
CA PHE A 63 7.73 0.60 -7.50
C PHE A 63 7.39 -0.40 -6.40
N PHE A 64 6.97 0.13 -5.26
CA PHE A 64 6.49 -0.65 -4.13
C PHE A 64 5.16 -0.12 -3.63
N ILE A 65 4.30 -1.04 -3.25
CA ILE A 65 3.10 -0.78 -2.48
C ILE A 65 3.27 -1.46 -1.12
N THR A 66 3.29 -0.66 -0.06
CA THR A 66 3.33 -1.18 1.31
C THR A 66 1.97 -0.99 1.95
N LEU A 67 1.35 -2.08 2.39
CA LEU A 67 0.10 -2.07 3.14
C LEU A 67 0.37 -2.40 4.60
N ALA A 68 0.07 -1.48 5.50
CA ALA A 68 0.06 -1.73 6.94
C ALA A 68 -1.37 -2.05 7.39
N LEU A 69 -1.66 -3.26 7.86
CA LEU A 69 -2.99 -3.69 8.28
C LEU A 69 -3.04 -4.05 9.76
N MET A 70 -4.17 -3.77 10.40
CA MET A 70 -4.45 -4.21 11.76
C MET A 70 -5.30 -5.48 11.74
N GLU A 71 -4.83 -6.53 12.40
CA GLU A 71 -5.50 -7.82 12.54
C GLU A 71 -5.64 -8.22 14.01
N TRP A 72 -6.77 -8.82 14.36
CA TRP A 72 -7.02 -9.31 15.72
C TRP A 72 -6.20 -10.57 16.03
N GLU A 73 -6.04 -11.43 15.03
CA GLU A 73 -5.42 -12.74 15.18
C GLU A 73 -4.05 -12.80 14.53
N TYR A 74 -3.24 -13.76 14.99
CA TYR A 74 -1.99 -14.07 14.35
C TYR A 74 -2.23 -14.84 13.04
N GLN A 75 -1.74 -14.25 11.95
CA GLN A 75 -1.67 -14.80 10.61
C GLN A 75 -0.21 -14.80 10.10
N VAL A 76 0.03 -15.50 8.99
CA VAL A 76 1.30 -15.44 8.26
C VAL A 76 0.98 -15.05 6.82
N LEU A 77 1.57 -13.95 6.35
CA LEU A 77 1.59 -13.60 4.94
C LEU A 77 2.85 -14.24 4.33
N GLU A 78 2.67 -15.14 3.36
CA GLU A 78 3.80 -15.76 2.68
C GLU A 78 4.35 -14.88 1.57
N ALA A 79 5.56 -15.19 1.11
CA ALA A 79 6.06 -14.62 -0.14
C ALA A 79 5.25 -15.15 -1.34
N GLY A 80 5.01 -14.32 -2.34
CA GLY A 80 4.29 -14.68 -3.58
C GLY A 80 3.08 -13.80 -3.87
N GLU A 81 2.16 -14.28 -4.71
CA GLU A 81 1.01 -13.50 -5.20
C GLU A 81 -0.16 -13.43 -4.18
N ASN A 82 0.11 -12.96 -2.97
CA ASN A 82 -0.84 -13.00 -1.85
C ASN A 82 -1.65 -11.71 -1.67
N VAL A 83 -1.27 -10.63 -2.35
CA VAL A 83 -2.03 -9.36 -2.39
C VAL A 83 -2.66 -9.20 -3.77
N MET A 84 -3.98 -8.98 -3.78
CA MET A 84 -4.79 -8.78 -4.97
C MET A 84 -5.47 -7.41 -4.94
N LEU A 85 -5.41 -6.69 -6.05
CA LEU A 85 -6.10 -5.42 -6.26
C LEU A 85 -7.23 -5.64 -7.27
N LEU A 86 -8.48 -5.41 -6.86
CA LEU A 86 -9.62 -5.34 -7.77
C LEU A 86 -9.73 -3.91 -8.31
N LEU A 87 -9.65 -3.74 -9.62
CA LEU A 87 -9.76 -2.43 -10.28
C LEU A 87 -11.21 -2.11 -10.66
N GLU A 88 -11.51 -0.83 -10.86
CA GLU A 88 -12.85 -0.33 -11.22
C GLU A 88 -13.37 -0.88 -12.56
N ASN A 89 -12.48 -1.37 -13.43
CA ASN A 89 -12.83 -2.03 -14.70
C ASN A 89 -13.08 -3.55 -14.55
N GLY A 90 -13.07 -4.09 -13.33
CA GLY A 90 -13.27 -5.50 -13.02
C GLY A 90 -12.03 -6.39 -13.15
N SER A 91 -10.88 -5.86 -13.59
CA SER A 91 -9.63 -6.62 -13.64
C SER A 91 -9.02 -6.81 -12.24
N ILE A 92 -8.24 -7.89 -12.10
CA ILE A 92 -7.54 -8.21 -10.84
C ILE A 92 -6.04 -8.19 -11.10
N LEU A 93 -5.33 -7.34 -10.37
CA LEU A 93 -3.88 -7.35 -10.34
C LEU A 93 -3.41 -8.16 -9.14
N LYS A 94 -2.41 -9.02 -9.35
CA LYS A 94 -1.75 -9.75 -8.28
C LYS A 94 -0.37 -9.17 -8.06
N LEU A 95 -0.01 -8.93 -6.81
CA LEU A 95 1.28 -8.37 -6.44
C LEU A 95 2.12 -9.40 -5.70
N ASN A 96 3.41 -9.41 -6.01
CA ASN A 96 4.38 -10.24 -5.30
C ASN A 96 4.69 -9.62 -3.94
N THR A 97 4.36 -10.33 -2.87
CA THR A 97 4.63 -9.94 -1.49
C THR A 97 5.89 -10.59 -0.97
N VAL A 98 6.49 -9.95 0.03
CA VAL A 98 7.48 -10.57 0.93
C VAL A 98 6.76 -11.23 2.11
N GLU A 99 7.44 -12.19 2.77
CA GLU A 99 6.90 -12.83 3.97
C GLU A 99 6.79 -11.81 5.12
N ASP A 100 5.65 -11.80 5.81
CA ASP A 100 5.46 -11.07 7.07
C ASP A 100 4.67 -11.91 8.08
N ARG A 101 5.11 -11.84 9.33
CA ARG A 101 4.51 -12.58 10.46
C ARG A 101 3.66 -11.70 11.36
N GLY A 102 3.64 -10.40 11.11
CA GLY A 102 2.91 -9.42 11.91
C GLY A 102 3.56 -9.18 13.27
N THR A 103 3.66 -7.91 13.63
CA THR A 103 4.22 -7.47 14.91
C THR A 103 3.11 -7.08 15.87
N LEU A 104 3.21 -7.46 17.14
CA LEU A 104 2.23 -7.03 18.14
C LEU A 104 2.36 -5.52 18.38
N ASP A 105 1.30 -4.76 18.09
CA ASP A 105 1.20 -3.36 18.44
C ASP A 105 0.59 -3.23 19.85
N LYS A 106 1.44 -2.88 20.82
CA LYS A 106 1.05 -2.73 22.23
C LYS A 106 0.01 -1.62 22.45
N LYS A 107 -0.10 -0.64 21.54
CA LYS A 107 -1.03 0.50 21.69
C LYS A 107 -2.48 0.14 21.36
N THR A 108 -2.68 -0.97 20.66
CA THR A 108 -3.97 -1.43 20.15
C THR A 108 -4.25 -2.87 20.55
N ASN A 109 -3.24 -3.57 21.08
CA ASN A 109 -3.29 -4.99 21.42
C ASN A 109 -3.72 -5.86 20.22
N MET A 110 -3.27 -5.46 19.03
CA MET A 110 -3.54 -6.11 17.75
C MET A 110 -2.24 -6.47 17.05
N ARG A 111 -2.31 -7.34 16.04
CA ARG A 111 -1.20 -7.63 15.14
C ARG A 111 -1.18 -6.62 13.99
N ARG A 112 -0.05 -5.95 13.81
CA ARG A 112 0.20 -5.09 12.65
C ARG A 112 0.98 -5.88 11.61
N TYR A 113 0.37 -6.06 10.43
CA TYR A 113 1.02 -6.67 9.27
C TYR A 113 1.54 -5.60 8.32
N GLU A 114 2.69 -5.83 7.72
CA GLU A 114 3.31 -4.96 6.72
C GLU A 114 3.50 -5.75 5.41
N ALA A 115 2.48 -5.74 4.56
CA ALA A 115 2.54 -6.38 3.25
C ALA A 115 3.26 -5.46 2.26
N VAL A 116 4.58 -5.62 2.14
CA VAL A 116 5.40 -4.96 1.12
C VAL A 116 5.28 -5.72 -0.18
N CYS A 117 4.80 -5.03 -1.21
CA CYS A 117 4.52 -5.59 -2.53
C CYS A 117 5.41 -4.93 -3.58
N VAL A 118 6.08 -5.72 -4.41
CA VAL A 118 6.75 -5.22 -5.61
C VAL A 118 5.69 -4.95 -6.67
N LEU A 119 5.73 -3.76 -7.27
CA LEU A 119 4.84 -3.33 -8.35
C LEU A 119 5.65 -3.24 -9.67
N PRO A 120 5.55 -4.26 -10.54
CA PRO A 120 6.08 -4.20 -11.90
C PRO A 120 5.57 -2.99 -12.70
N ILE A 121 6.37 -2.52 -13.66
CA ILE A 121 6.10 -1.27 -14.40
C ILE A 121 4.83 -1.34 -15.26
N ASP A 122 4.50 -2.51 -15.81
CA ASP A 122 3.25 -2.77 -16.53
C ASP A 122 2.03 -2.64 -15.61
N LEU A 123 2.12 -3.18 -14.39
CA LEU A 123 1.07 -3.05 -13.38
C LEU A 123 0.98 -1.62 -12.85
N TYR A 124 2.10 -0.91 -12.74
CA TYR A 124 2.13 0.52 -12.41
C TYR A 124 1.25 1.32 -13.37
N TYR A 125 1.37 1.12 -14.68
CA TYR A 125 0.55 1.84 -15.65
C TYR A 125 -0.94 1.53 -15.48
N ALA A 126 -1.30 0.28 -15.19
CA ALA A 126 -2.68 -0.06 -14.87
C ALA A 126 -3.21 0.74 -13.67
N LEU A 127 -2.42 0.88 -12.60
CA LEU A 127 -2.79 1.66 -11.41
C LEU A 127 -2.77 3.18 -11.63
N ALA A 128 -1.96 3.66 -12.57
CA ALA A 128 -1.98 5.05 -13.00
C ALA A 128 -3.28 5.38 -13.76
N HIS A 129 -3.91 4.42 -14.44
CA HIS A 129 -5.10 4.64 -15.26
C HIS A 129 -6.42 4.26 -14.59
N PHE A 130 -6.46 3.16 -13.85
CA PHE A 130 -7.66 2.64 -13.20
C PHE A 130 -7.63 2.83 -11.70
N LYS A 131 -8.78 3.12 -11.11
CA LYS A 131 -8.94 3.14 -9.65
C LYS A 131 -9.02 1.73 -9.08
N ILE A 132 -8.63 1.59 -7.82
CA ILE A 132 -8.72 0.33 -7.06
C ILE A 132 -9.96 0.36 -6.19
N ASP A 133 -10.82 -0.64 -6.33
CA ASP A 133 -12.04 -0.80 -5.52
C ASP A 133 -11.77 -1.51 -4.20
N LYS A 134 -11.03 -2.61 -4.27
CA LYS A 134 -10.79 -3.49 -3.12
C LYS A 134 -9.37 -4.04 -3.16
N ILE A 135 -8.83 -4.22 -1.97
CA ILE A 135 -7.54 -4.89 -1.75
C ILE A 135 -7.83 -6.16 -0.97
N ARG A 136 -7.34 -7.30 -1.45
CA ARG A 136 -7.48 -8.58 -0.78
C ARG A 136 -6.12 -9.17 -0.44
N LEU A 137 -5.98 -9.61 0.80
CA LEU A 137 -4.83 -10.37 1.28
C LEU A 137 -5.26 -11.81 1.53
N GLN A 138 -4.40 -12.75 1.14
CA GLN A 138 -4.56 -14.17 1.43
C GLN A 138 -3.44 -14.63 2.35
N TYR A 139 -3.80 -15.07 3.55
CA TYR A 139 -2.85 -15.61 4.51
C TYR A 139 -2.59 -17.10 4.26
N LYS A 140 -1.47 -17.60 4.80
CA LYS A 140 -1.08 -19.02 4.76
C LYS A 140 -2.16 -19.96 5.28
N SER A 141 -2.90 -19.52 6.30
CA SER A 141 -4.00 -20.25 6.92
C SER A 141 -5.20 -20.46 5.98
N GLY A 142 -5.22 -19.80 4.82
CA GLY A 142 -6.36 -19.76 3.91
C GLY A 142 -7.36 -18.65 4.22
N ILE A 143 -7.18 -17.94 5.35
CA ILE A 143 -8.00 -16.78 5.70
C ILE A 143 -7.76 -15.66 4.70
N LYS A 144 -8.85 -14.99 4.29
CA LYS A 144 -8.83 -13.89 3.32
C LYS A 144 -9.30 -12.61 4.00
N ARG A 145 -8.46 -11.58 3.98
CA ARG A 145 -8.83 -10.23 4.40
C ARG A 145 -9.15 -9.39 3.18
N THR A 146 -10.21 -8.58 3.23
CA THR A 146 -10.53 -7.64 2.14
C THR A 146 -10.77 -6.25 2.74
N VAL A 147 -10.00 -5.27 2.28
CA VAL A 147 -10.17 -3.85 2.58
C VAL A 147 -10.90 -3.22 1.40
N SER A 148 -12.06 -2.62 1.66
CA SER A 148 -12.82 -1.90 0.63
C SER A 148 -12.47 -0.42 0.67
N LEU A 149 -12.16 0.18 -0.49
CA LEU A 149 -11.76 1.58 -0.55
C LEU A 149 -12.98 2.46 -0.83
N PHE A 150 -13.14 3.51 -0.03
CA PHE A 150 -14.12 4.56 -0.30
C PHE A 150 -13.72 5.39 -1.52
N ILE A 151 -14.69 5.94 -2.25
CA ILE A 151 -14.47 6.71 -3.49
C ILE A 151 -13.33 7.74 -3.36
N GLU A 152 -13.27 8.46 -2.24
CA GLU A 152 -12.21 9.45 -2.01
C GLU A 152 -10.84 8.82 -1.76
N GLN A 153 -10.77 7.65 -1.11
CA GLN A 153 -9.54 6.88 -0.96
C GLN A 153 -9.07 6.33 -2.31
N GLN A 154 -9.99 5.85 -3.16
CA GLN A 154 -9.66 5.36 -4.51
C GLN A 154 -9.01 6.45 -5.36
N LYS A 155 -9.62 7.66 -5.37
CA LYS A 155 -9.08 8.83 -6.08
C LYS A 155 -7.71 9.22 -5.55
N LYS A 156 -7.55 9.27 -4.22
CA LYS A 156 -6.27 9.63 -3.58
C LYS A 156 -5.18 8.61 -3.89
N PHE A 157 -5.48 7.32 -3.84
CA PHE A 157 -4.51 6.28 -4.20
C PHE A 157 -4.06 6.47 -5.65
N GLN A 158 -4.98 6.54 -6.61
CA GLN A 158 -4.62 6.76 -8.01
C GLN A 158 -3.77 8.03 -8.19
N HIS A 159 -4.14 9.13 -7.51
CA HIS A 159 -3.37 10.36 -7.56
C HIS A 159 -1.93 10.19 -7.03
N ILE A 160 -1.74 9.49 -5.90
CA ILE A 160 -0.43 9.20 -5.32
C ILE A 160 0.43 8.38 -6.30
N ILE A 161 -0.14 7.34 -6.93
CA ILE A 161 0.57 6.53 -7.93
C ILE A 161 1.08 7.41 -9.08
N ARG A 162 0.22 8.31 -9.58
CA ARG A 162 0.63 9.25 -10.63
C ARG A 162 1.73 10.17 -10.17
N CYS A 163 1.61 10.73 -8.97
CA CYS A 163 2.58 11.67 -8.42
C CYS A 163 3.96 11.06 -8.18
N VAL A 164 4.02 9.85 -7.62
CA VAL A 164 5.29 9.15 -7.44
C VAL A 164 5.94 8.86 -8.79
N GLY A 165 5.17 8.44 -9.80
CA GLY A 165 5.71 8.18 -11.13
C GLY A 165 6.10 9.42 -11.93
N GLU A 166 5.39 10.55 -11.76
CA GLU A 166 5.79 11.85 -12.32
C GLU A 166 7.13 12.30 -11.73
N ALA A 167 7.31 12.19 -10.41
CA ALA A 167 8.57 12.52 -9.73
C ALA A 167 9.71 11.55 -10.08
N ALA A 168 9.38 10.28 -10.37
CA ALA A 168 10.32 9.29 -10.88
C ALA A 168 10.70 9.53 -12.36
N GLY A 169 9.97 10.37 -13.10
CA GLY A 169 10.17 10.57 -14.53
C GLY A 169 9.66 9.43 -15.41
N VAL A 170 8.86 8.52 -14.83
CA VAL A 170 8.19 7.39 -15.50
C VAL A 170 6.91 7.86 -16.21
N MET A 171 6.35 9.01 -15.78
CA MET A 171 5.20 9.67 -16.41
C MET A 171 5.44 11.15 -16.77
N PRO A 172 4.79 11.66 -17.84
CA PRO A 172 4.05 10.88 -18.85
C PRO A 172 5.01 9.98 -19.64
N VAL A 173 4.50 8.88 -20.22
CA VAL A 173 5.29 8.02 -21.11
C VAL A 173 5.90 8.93 -22.18
N LYS A 174 7.23 9.11 -22.18
CA LYS A 174 7.90 9.84 -23.24
C LYS A 174 7.66 9.05 -24.53
N PRO A 175 7.00 9.63 -25.56
CA PRO A 175 6.76 8.94 -26.82
C PRO A 175 8.08 8.57 -27.53
#